data_AF-A0A561VX44-F1
#
_entry.id   AF-A0A561VX44-F1
#
_cell.length_a   1.000
_cell.length_b   1.000
_cell.length_c   1.000
_cell.angle_alpha   90.00
_cell.angle_beta   90.00
_cell.angle_gamma   90.00
#
_symmetry.space_group_name_H-M   'P 1'
#
loop_
_entity.id
_entity.type
_entity.pdbx_description
1 polymer ?
#
loop_
_entity_poly.entity_id
_entity_poly.type
_entity_poly.pdbx_seq_one_letter_code
_entity_poly.pdbx_strand_id
1 'polypeptide(L)'
;MSAQEPPEAATQDAVAMLLHLAFMEIRLQTSPLTDEQSPEALARRVVRINELADLCHSLPGYLAPERRDRAAEGLRYVWRVSAGRRRNWLRSRLDHLGYDYGWLDALDVEEPAIGHDGPSVGQ
;
A
#
# COMPACT_ATOMS: atom_id res chain seq x y z
N MET A 1 1.66 4.92 23.06
CA MET A 1 0.35 4.24 23.06
C MET A 1 0.42 3.19 21.98
N SER A 2 0.35 1.90 22.30
CA SER A 2 0.31 0.86 21.27
C SER A 2 -0.97 1.06 20.47
N ALA A 3 -0.84 1.34 19.17
CA ALA A 3 -2.00 1.48 18.30
C ALA A 3 -2.65 0.10 18.16
N GLN A 4 -3.92 0.02 18.53
CA GLN A 4 -4.70 -1.21 18.47
C GLN A 4 -5.13 -1.46 17.03
N GLU A 5 -5.01 -2.71 16.57
CA GLU A 5 -5.56 -3.12 15.28
C GLU A 5 -7.09 -2.89 15.23
N PRO A 6 -7.60 -2.20 14.20
CA PRO A 6 -9.03 -1.98 14.01
C PRO A 6 -9.80 -3.29 13.77
N PRO A 7 -11.12 -3.29 14.02
CA PRO A 7 -11.96 -4.43 13.67
C PRO A 7 -11.85 -4.80 12.19
N GLU A 8 -11.89 -6.09 11.89
CA GLU A 8 -11.72 -6.63 10.53
C GLU A 8 -12.68 -6.00 9.51
N ALA A 9 -13.93 -5.76 9.91
CA ALA A 9 -14.93 -5.11 9.06
C ALA A 9 -14.51 -3.69 8.65
N ALA A 10 -13.95 -2.90 9.58
CA ALA A 10 -13.45 -1.57 9.27
C ALA A 10 -12.24 -1.64 8.32
N THR A 11 -11.40 -2.66 8.48
CA THR A 11 -10.25 -2.89 7.59
C THR A 11 -10.69 -3.34 6.19
N GLN A 12 -11.72 -4.17 6.07
CA GLN A 12 -12.32 -4.53 4.79
C GLN A 12 -12.87 -3.30 4.05
N ASP A 13 -13.60 -2.43 4.75
CA ASP A 13 -14.13 -1.19 4.17
C ASP A 13 -13.01 -0.27 3.69
N ALA A 14 -11.95 -0.11 4.50
CA ALA A 14 -10.77 0.67 4.12
C ALA A 14 -10.07 0.08 2.89
N VAL A 15 -9.88 -1.24 2.83
CA VAL A 15 -9.27 -1.93 1.68
C VAL A 15 -10.13 -1.77 0.42
N ALA A 16 -11.45 -1.91 0.52
CA ALA A 16 -12.37 -1.69 -0.58
C ALA A 16 -12.30 -0.25 -1.11
N MET A 17 -12.20 0.74 -0.21
CA MET A 17 -12.04 2.15 -0.58
C MET A 17 -10.68 2.44 -1.20
N LEU A 18 -9.59 1.84 -0.69
CA LEU A 18 -8.27 1.95 -1.30
C LEU A 18 -8.26 1.42 -2.74
N LEU A 19 -8.90 0.27 -2.98
CA LEU A 19 -9.05 -0.27 -4.33
C LEU A 19 -9.86 0.66 -5.23
N HIS A 20 -10.99 1.18 -4.74
CA HIS A 20 -11.81 2.13 -5.48
C HIS A 20 -11.01 3.38 -5.90
N LEU A 21 -10.26 3.97 -4.95
CA LEU A 21 -9.43 5.14 -5.19
C LEU A 21 -8.28 4.84 -6.17
N ALA A 22 -7.65 3.66 -6.06
CA ALA A 22 -6.62 3.22 -6.98
C ALA A 22 -7.17 3.08 -8.41
N PHE A 23 -8.34 2.47 -8.59
CA PHE A 23 -8.99 2.36 -9.91
C PHE A 23 -9.34 3.73 -10.50
N MET A 24 -9.87 4.65 -9.70
CA MET A 24 -10.17 6.00 -10.13
C MET A 24 -8.91 6.76 -10.55
N GLU A 25 -7.82 6.61 -9.79
CA GLU A 25 -6.55 7.24 -10.13
C GLU A 25 -5.92 6.62 -11.38
N ILE A 26 -5.97 5.30 -11.56
CA ILE A 26 -5.56 4.65 -12.82
C ILE A 26 -6.37 5.21 -13.99
N ARG A 27 -7.70 5.32 -13.86
CA ARG A 27 -8.56 5.86 -14.92
C ARG A 27 -8.20 7.30 -15.28
N LEU A 28 -7.93 8.14 -14.29
CA LEU A 28 -7.43 9.50 -14.52
C LEU A 28 -6.09 9.47 -15.24
N GLN A 29 -5.18 8.61 -14.76
CA GLN A 29 -3.87 8.38 -15.34
C GLN A 29 -3.93 7.68 -16.69
N THR A 30 -5.05 7.21 -17.22
CA THR A 30 -5.16 6.66 -18.59
C THR A 30 -5.98 7.54 -19.53
N SER A 31 -6.57 8.62 -19.02
CA SER A 31 -7.30 9.60 -19.83
C SER A 31 -6.42 10.19 -20.95
N PRO A 32 -6.96 10.47 -22.15
CA PRO A 32 -6.21 11.14 -23.21
C PRO A 32 -5.57 12.43 -22.70
N LEU A 33 -4.32 12.66 -23.09
CA LEU A 33 -3.62 13.90 -22.79
C LEU A 33 -4.07 14.95 -23.80
N THR A 34 -4.42 16.14 -23.32
CA THR A 34 -4.82 17.27 -24.17
C THR A 34 -3.62 18.04 -24.71
N ASP A 35 -2.47 17.94 -24.05
CA ASP A 35 -1.24 18.66 -24.36
C ASP A 35 -0.07 17.71 -24.60
N GLU A 36 0.90 18.14 -25.42
CA GLU A 36 2.17 17.42 -25.59
C GLU A 36 2.90 17.27 -24.24
N GLN A 37 3.22 16.04 -23.89
CA GLN A 37 3.94 15.71 -22.67
C GLN A 37 5.39 15.34 -23.01
N SER A 38 6.32 15.74 -22.14
CA SER A 38 7.69 15.27 -22.27
C SER A 38 7.78 13.74 -22.08
N PRO A 39 8.77 13.06 -22.69
CA PRO A 39 9.00 11.63 -22.47
C PRO A 39 9.10 11.26 -20.98
N GLU A 40 9.70 12.11 -20.16
CA GLU A 40 9.85 11.90 -18.72
C GLU A 40 8.50 11.98 -17.99
N ALA A 41 7.60 12.87 -18.42
CA ALA A 41 6.25 12.97 -17.86
C ALA A 41 5.44 11.70 -18.18
N LEU A 42 5.55 11.18 -19.40
CA LEU A 42 4.94 9.91 -19.80
C LEU A 42 5.53 8.73 -19.01
N ALA A 43 6.84 8.68 -18.82
CA ALA A 43 7.50 7.64 -18.03
C ALA A 43 7.02 7.66 -16.57
N ARG A 44 6.93 8.84 -15.94
CA ARG A 44 6.41 8.97 -14.56
C ARG A 44 4.95 8.51 -14.46
N ARG A 45 4.14 8.78 -15.48
CA ARG A 45 2.75 8.34 -15.56
C ARG A 45 2.63 6.82 -15.64
N VAL A 46 3.43 6.16 -16.47
CA VAL A 46 3.47 4.69 -16.56
C VAL A 46 3.90 4.07 -15.24
N VAL A 47 4.98 4.57 -14.63
CA VAL A 47 5.42 4.12 -13.30
C VAL A 47 4.29 4.25 -12.29
N ARG A 48 3.56 5.37 -12.32
CA ARG A 48 2.44 5.60 -11.41
C ARG A 48 1.28 4.61 -11.59
N ILE A 49 0.94 4.28 -12.84
CA ILE A 49 -0.08 3.28 -13.16
C ILE A 49 0.35 1.90 -12.63
N ASN A 50 1.59 1.49 -12.89
CA ASN A 50 2.11 0.21 -12.41
C ASN A 50 2.10 0.14 -10.88
N GLU A 51 2.51 1.23 -10.22
CA GLU A 51 2.48 1.31 -8.75
C GLU A 51 1.08 1.04 -8.17
N LEU A 52 0.05 1.60 -8.81
CA LEU A 52 -1.36 1.44 -8.44
C LEU A 52 -1.91 0.06 -8.84
N ALA A 53 -1.50 -0.46 -9.99
CA ALA A 53 -1.91 -1.78 -10.48
C ALA A 53 -1.43 -2.90 -9.55
N ASP A 54 -0.21 -2.81 -9.02
CA ASP A 54 0.30 -3.77 -8.04
C ASP A 54 -0.55 -3.77 -6.75
N LEU A 55 -1.00 -2.59 -6.28
CA LEU A 55 -1.92 -2.50 -5.14
C LEU A 55 -3.25 -3.22 -5.43
N CYS A 56 -3.77 -3.01 -6.64
CA CYS A 56 -4.95 -3.71 -7.13
C CYS A 56 -4.73 -5.21 -7.34
N HIS A 57 -3.49 -5.69 -7.45
CA HIS A 57 -3.21 -7.13 -7.49
C HIS A 57 -3.17 -7.74 -6.08
N SER A 58 -2.54 -7.06 -5.13
CA SER A 58 -2.31 -7.59 -3.78
C SER A 58 -3.55 -7.56 -2.87
N LEU A 59 -4.42 -6.56 -2.99
CA LEU A 59 -5.51 -6.34 -2.02
C LEU A 59 -6.81 -7.15 -2.26
N PRO A 60 -7.29 -7.42 -3.50
CA PRO A 60 -8.61 -8.01 -3.70
C PRO A 60 -8.76 -9.43 -3.16
N GLY A 61 -7.65 -10.18 -3.07
CA GLY A 61 -7.63 -11.54 -2.52
C GLY A 61 -8.16 -11.60 -1.09
N TYR A 62 -8.13 -10.48 -0.36
CA TYR A 62 -8.60 -10.38 1.02
C TYR A 62 -10.03 -9.82 1.16
N LEU A 63 -10.69 -9.49 0.04
CA LEU A 63 -12.11 -9.09 0.01
C LEU A 63 -13.04 -10.24 -0.43
N ALA A 64 -12.47 -11.32 -0.97
CA ALA A 64 -13.21 -12.53 -1.31
C ALA A 64 -13.85 -13.14 -0.05
N PRO A 65 -15.12 -13.59 -0.09
CA PRO A 65 -15.85 -14.09 1.08
C PRO A 65 -15.08 -15.10 1.93
N GLU A 66 -14.25 -15.93 1.30
CA GLU A 66 -13.45 -16.99 1.91
C GLU A 66 -12.19 -16.49 2.64
N ARG A 67 -11.83 -15.22 2.46
CA ARG A 67 -10.59 -14.60 2.98
C ARG A 67 -10.83 -13.24 3.64
N ARG A 68 -12.09 -12.86 3.84
CA ARG A 68 -12.50 -11.58 4.45
C ARG A 68 -12.00 -11.42 5.88
N ASP A 69 -11.79 -12.52 6.59
CA ASP A 69 -11.18 -12.55 7.93
C ASP A 69 -9.69 -12.18 7.95
N ARG A 70 -9.08 -11.90 6.79
CA ARG A 70 -7.65 -11.63 6.61
C ARG A 70 -7.34 -10.32 5.88
N ALA A 71 -8.31 -9.42 5.72
CA ALA A 71 -8.09 -8.07 5.21
C ALA A 71 -7.02 -7.31 5.99
N ALA A 72 -6.95 -7.45 7.31
CA ALA A 72 -5.89 -6.84 8.09
C ALA A 72 -4.51 -7.45 7.81
N GLU A 73 -4.40 -8.77 7.64
CA GLU A 73 -3.16 -9.42 7.18
C GLU A 73 -2.73 -8.93 5.79
N GLY A 74 -3.69 -8.81 4.86
CA GLY A 74 -3.44 -8.28 3.53
C GLY A 74 -2.96 -6.83 3.54
N LEU A 75 -3.61 -5.98 4.34
CA LEU A 75 -3.22 -4.59 4.49
C LEU A 75 -1.84 -4.46 5.14
N ARG A 76 -1.50 -5.29 6.14
CA ARG A 76 -0.14 -5.37 6.69
C ARG A 76 0.90 -5.73 5.64
N TYR A 77 0.63 -6.76 4.84
CA TYR A 77 1.55 -7.18 3.79
C TYR A 77 1.81 -6.05 2.80
N VAL A 78 0.73 -5.44 2.29
CA VAL A 78 0.82 -4.31 1.36
C VAL A 78 1.55 -3.13 1.97
N TRP A 79 1.29 -2.82 3.25
CA TRP A 79 2.01 -1.79 3.98
C TRP A 79 3.51 -2.07 4.02
N ARG A 80 3.91 -3.27 4.46
CA ARG A 80 5.32 -3.68 4.61
C ARG A 80 6.08 -3.59 3.29
N VAL A 81 5.50 -4.06 2.18
CA VAL A 81 6.17 -4.03 0.86
C VAL A 81 6.06 -2.66 0.16
N SER A 82 5.36 -1.70 0.76
CA SER A 82 5.24 -0.33 0.24
C SER A 82 6.29 0.58 0.86
N ALA A 83 7.14 1.18 0.02
CA ALA A 83 8.10 2.21 0.43
C ALA A 83 7.93 3.50 -0.37
N GLY A 84 8.54 4.59 0.12
CA GLY A 84 8.60 5.88 -0.57
C GLY A 84 7.23 6.39 -1.05
N ARG A 85 7.09 6.60 -2.36
CA ARG A 85 5.88 7.14 -2.97
C ARG A 85 4.64 6.29 -2.71
N ARG A 86 4.76 4.96 -2.78
CA ARG A 86 3.63 4.04 -2.53
C ARG A 86 3.15 4.15 -1.09
N ARG A 87 4.08 4.21 -0.13
CA ARG A 87 3.73 4.38 1.29
C ARG A 87 3.08 5.73 1.57
N ASN A 88 3.62 6.80 1.00
CA ASN A 88 3.04 8.15 1.13
C ASN A 88 1.64 8.22 0.54
N TRP A 89 1.39 7.53 -0.58
CA TRP A 89 0.05 7.43 -1.13
C TRP A 89 -0.90 6.68 -0.19
N LEU A 90 -0.49 5.52 0.34
CA LEU A 90 -1.32 4.76 1.29
C LEU A 90 -1.69 5.60 2.52
N ARG A 91 -0.71 6.26 3.13
CA ARG A 91 -0.93 7.20 4.25
C ARG A 91 -1.97 8.26 3.88
N SER A 92 -1.74 8.99 2.78
CA SER A 92 -2.64 10.05 2.35
C SER A 92 -4.07 9.57 2.09
N ARG A 93 -4.25 8.34 1.56
CA ARG A 93 -5.59 7.79 1.32
C ARG A 93 -6.25 7.31 2.60
N LEU A 94 -5.51 6.65 3.49
CA LEU A 94 -6.05 6.21 4.77
C LEU A 94 -6.40 7.39 5.68
N ASP A 95 -5.57 8.46 5.68
CA ASP A 95 -5.88 9.74 6.31
C ASP A 95 -7.19 10.34 5.76
N HIS A 96 -7.33 10.37 4.43
CA HIS A 96 -8.55 10.87 3.79
C HIS A 96 -9.80 10.06 4.16
N LEU A 97 -9.64 8.75 4.40
CA LEU A 97 -10.70 7.86 4.84
C LEU A 97 -10.94 7.92 6.36
N GLY A 98 -10.10 8.63 7.12
CA GLY A 98 -10.14 8.65 8.59
C GLY A 98 -9.81 7.29 9.22
N TYR A 99 -9.10 6.41 8.49
CA TYR A 99 -8.72 5.09 8.99
C TYR A 99 -7.43 5.19 9.80
N ASP A 100 -7.49 4.84 11.08
CA ASP A 100 -6.30 4.79 11.94
C ASP A 100 -5.38 3.64 11.49
N TYR A 101 -4.28 4.00 10.85
CA TYR A 101 -3.24 3.08 10.42
C TYR A 101 -2.01 3.08 11.34
N GLY A 102 -2.08 3.71 12.52
CA GLY A 102 -0.95 3.75 13.47
C GLY A 102 -0.47 2.36 13.89
N TRP A 103 -1.36 1.37 13.87
CA TRP A 103 -1.04 -0.05 14.13
C TRP A 103 -0.17 -0.68 13.03
N LEU A 104 -0.19 -0.12 11.81
CA LEU A 104 0.69 -0.50 10.72
C LEU A 104 2.07 0.16 10.83
N ASP A 105 2.14 1.44 11.25
CA ASP A 105 3.42 2.12 11.50
C ASP A 105 4.17 1.49 12.69
N ALA A 106 3.47 0.98 13.71
CA ALA A 106 4.08 0.26 14.82
C ALA A 106 4.86 -0.99 14.37
N LEU A 107 4.40 -1.66 13.30
CA LEU A 107 5.07 -2.84 12.75
C LEU A 107 6.42 -2.53 12.10
N ASP A 108 6.61 -1.31 11.58
CA ASP A 108 7.88 -0.88 11.01
C ASP A 108 8.93 -0.54 12.08
N VAL A 109 8.50 -0.31 13.33
CA VAL A 109 9.38 0.06 14.47
C VAL A 109 9.87 -1.17 15.23
N GLU A 110 9.13 -2.29 15.19
CA GLU A 110 9.44 -3.49 15.96
C GLU A 110 10.43 -4.47 15.31
N GLU A 111 10.81 -4.29 14.04
CA GLU A 111 11.88 -5.11 13.44
C GLU A 111 13.26 -4.53 13.74
N PRO A 112 14.13 -5.23 14.51
CA PRO A 112 15.54 -4.91 14.47
C PRO A 112 16.02 -5.16 13.04
N ALA A 113 16.71 -4.19 12.44
CA ALA A 113 17.51 -4.44 11.26
C ALA A 113 18.30 -5.72 11.51
N ILE A 114 17.96 -6.80 10.79
CA ILE A 114 18.74 -8.03 10.84
C ILE A 114 20.10 -7.62 10.29
N GLY A 115 21.00 -7.29 11.22
CA GLY A 115 22.41 -7.09 10.98
C GLY A 115 22.87 -8.34 10.28
N HIS A 116 23.31 -8.16 9.04
CA HIS A 116 23.97 -9.19 8.27
C HIS A 116 25.36 -9.41 8.89
N ASP A 117 25.42 -9.84 10.15
CA ASP A 117 26.63 -10.38 10.77
C ASP A 117 26.82 -11.78 10.17
N GLY A 118 27.42 -11.79 8.99
CA GLY A 118 28.10 -12.97 8.49
C GLY A 118 29.18 -13.37 9.49
N PRO A 119 29.40 -14.67 9.75
CA PRO A 119 30.42 -15.08 10.69
C PRO A 119 31.79 -14.66 10.15
N SER A 120 32.49 -13.80 10.90
CA SER A 120 33.93 -13.64 10.78
C SER A 120 34.57 -14.99 11.10
N VAL A 121 34.93 -15.74 10.05
CA VAL A 121 35.86 -16.85 10.17
C VAL A 121 37.22 -16.26 10.47
N GLY A 122 37.59 -16.31 11.75
CA GLY A 122 38.92 -15.99 12.23
C GLY A 122 39.91 -17.10 11.89
N GLN A 123 41.06 -16.65 11.38
CA GLN A 123 42.41 -17.24 11.36
C GLN A 123 42.60 -18.67 10.86
#